data_AF-A0A1V5UAI0-F1
#
_entry.id   AF-A0A1V5UAI0-F1
#
_cell.length_a   1.000
_cell.length_b   1.000
_cell.length_c   1.000
_cell.angle_alpha   90.00
_cell.angle_beta   90.00
_cell.angle_gamma   90.00
#
_symmetry.space_group_name_H-M   'P 1'
#
loop_
_entity.id
_entity.type
_entity.pdbx_description
1 polymer ?
#
loop_
_entity_poly.entity_id
_entity_poly.type
_entity_poly.pdbx_seq_one_letter_code
_entity_poly.pdbx_strand_id
1 'polypeptide(L)' 'MGDGVKKPSKSESKNIKIARKSIVAGTAIKKGDIFSEANLAVKRPGTGISPLRWDEVIGRPAGRDFSEDEAIEI' A
#
# COMPACT_ATOMS: atom_id res chain seq x y z
N MET A 1 -34.58 -10.24 25.88
CA MET A 1 -34.69 -10.64 24.46
C MET A 1 -33.54 -9.96 23.74
N GLY A 2 -32.42 -10.66 23.57
CA GLY A 2 -31.16 -10.09 23.07
C GLY A 2 -30.92 -10.54 21.64
N ASP A 3 -30.82 -9.60 20.72
CA ASP A 3 -30.59 -9.90 19.31
C ASP A 3 -29.14 -10.36 19.13
N GLY A 4 -28.98 -11.67 18.93
CA GLY A 4 -27.71 -12.41 18.82
C GLY A 4 -26.99 -12.20 17.49
N VAL A 5 -26.96 -10.98 16.97
CA VAL A 5 -26.22 -10.65 15.74
C VAL A 5 -25.08 -9.69 16.09
N LYS A 6 -23.90 -10.25 16.34
CA LYS A 6 -22.62 -9.51 16.32
C LYS A 6 -22.33 -9.03 14.90
N LYS A 7 -23.00 -7.98 14.45
CA LYS A 7 -22.59 -7.20 13.27
C LYS A 7 -21.34 -6.41 13.68
N PRO A 8 -20.17 -6.60 13.05
CA PRO A 8 -19.05 -5.70 13.27
C PRO A 8 -19.50 -4.29 12.90
N SER A 9 -19.37 -3.37 13.85
CA SER A 9 -19.77 -1.98 13.69
C SER A 9 -18.96 -1.35 12.54
N LYS A 10 -19.58 -0.45 11.77
CA LYS A 10 -18.94 0.25 10.62
C LYS A 10 -17.60 0.93 10.96
N SER A 11 -17.29 1.10 12.25
CA SER A 11 -16.02 1.62 12.76
C SER A 11 -14.84 0.64 12.74
N GLU A 12 -15.06 -0.69 12.70
CA GLU A 12 -13.96 -1.67 12.60
C GLU A 12 -13.38 -1.79 11.18
N SER A 13 -14.19 -1.51 10.14
CA SER A 13 -13.76 -1.60 8.74
C SER A 13 -12.71 -0.55 8.35
N LYS A 14 -12.62 0.58 9.08
CA LYS A 14 -11.59 1.61 8.83
C LYS A 14 -10.23 1.23 9.41
N ASN A 15 -10.21 0.58 10.58
CA ASN A 15 -8.96 0.18 11.24
C ASN A 15 -8.26 -1.00 10.56
N ILE A 16 -9.00 -1.86 9.83
CA ILE A 16 -8.39 -2.95 9.07
C ILE A 16 -7.48 -2.42 7.95
N LYS A 17 -7.80 -1.27 7.34
CA LYS A 17 -6.94 -0.66 6.30
C LYS A 17 -5.65 -0.08 6.88
N ILE A 18 -5.73 0.54 8.06
CA ILE A 18 -4.57 1.12 8.77
C ILE A 18 -3.57 0.05 9.23
N ALA A 19 -4.05 -1.14 9.63
CA ALA A 19 -3.20 -2.21 10.16
C ALA A 19 -2.47 -3.05 9.09
N ARG A 20 -2.82 -2.88 7.80
CA ARG A 20 -2.16 -3.63 6.71
C ARG A 20 -0.88 -2.92 6.28
N LYS A 21 0.11 -3.71 5.85
CA LYS A 21 1.34 -3.19 5.22
C LYS A 21 0.99 -2.71 3.80
N SER A 22 1.63 -1.66 3.31
CA SER A 22 1.56 -1.24 1.89
C SER A 22 2.94 -0.92 1.32
N ILE A 23 3.03 -1.01 0.00
CA ILE A 23 4.20 -0.66 -0.79
C ILE A 23 4.28 0.86 -0.89
N VAL A 24 5.43 1.40 -0.51
CA VAL A 24 5.79 2.81 -0.61
C VAL A 24 7.11 2.93 -1.37
N ALA A 25 7.42 4.12 -1.84
CA ALA A 25 8.73 4.41 -2.40
C ALA A 25 9.76 4.49 -1.27
N GLY A 26 10.84 3.71 -1.39
CA GLY A 26 11.99 3.77 -0.50
C GLY A 26 12.99 4.89 -0.88
N THR A 27 12.85 5.47 -2.06
CA THR A 27 13.64 6.59 -2.58
C THR A 27 12.79 7.41 -3.55
N ALA A 28 13.31 8.53 -4.06
CA ALA A 28 12.67 9.28 -5.13
C ALA A 28 12.71 8.48 -6.44
N ILE A 29 11.54 8.13 -6.98
CA ILE A 29 11.38 7.37 -8.23
C ILE A 29 10.83 8.33 -9.27
N LYS A 30 11.49 8.49 -10.42
CA LYS A 30 10.97 9.39 -11.46
C LYS A 30 9.99 8.67 -12.37
N LYS A 31 9.15 9.45 -13.06
CA LYS A 31 8.31 8.92 -14.12
C LYS A 31 9.18 8.17 -15.16
N GLY A 32 8.87 6.90 -15.39
CA GLY A 32 9.59 6.01 -16.29
C GLY A 32 10.66 5.14 -15.62
N ASP A 33 11.01 5.38 -14.34
CA ASP A 33 11.92 4.50 -13.60
C ASP A 33 11.27 3.14 -13.31
N ILE A 34 12.08 2.09 -13.32
CA ILE A 34 11.63 0.73 -13.01
C ILE A 34 11.56 0.55 -11.50
N PHE A 35 10.40 0.15 -11.00
CA PHE A 35 10.23 -0.24 -9.61
C PHE A 35 11.11 -1.46 -9.31
N SER A 36 11.97 -1.32 -8.31
CA SER A 36 12.90 -2.36 -7.89
C SER A 36 12.87 -2.48 -6.37
N GLU A 37 13.33 -3.60 -5.83
CA GLU A 37 13.28 -3.87 -4.39
C GLU A 37 14.15 -2.91 -3.57
N ALA A 38 15.18 -2.33 -4.22
CA ALA A 38 16.01 -1.29 -3.65
C ALA A 38 15.31 0.09 -3.59
N ASN A 39 14.34 0.30 -4.47
CA ASN A 39 13.67 1.60 -4.68
C ASN A 39 12.32 1.62 -3.95
N LEU A 40 11.78 0.44 -3.63
CA LEU A 40 10.52 0.24 -2.94
C LEU A 40 10.77 -0.14 -1.48
N ALA A 41 9.85 0.24 -0.62
CA ALA A 41 9.81 -0.15 0.77
C ALA A 41 8.40 -0.59 1.16
N VAL A 42 8.28 -1.36 2.23
CA VAL A 42 6.97 -1.78 2.75
C VAL A 42 6.77 -1.15 4.13
N LYS A 43 5.87 -0.16 4.22
CA LYS A 43 5.58 0.57 5.47
C LYS A 43 4.11 0.40 5.89
N ARG A 44 3.81 0.76 7.14
CA ARG A 44 2.47 0.91 7.70
C ARG A 44 2.26 2.42 7.86
N PRO A 45 1.12 3.03 7.49
CA PRO A 45 -0.24 2.48 7.32
C PRO A 45 -0.58 2.02 5.88
N GLY A 46 -1.46 1.02 5.77
CA GLY A 46 -1.86 0.36 4.52
C GLY A 46 -2.79 1.16 3.61
N THR A 47 -2.38 2.36 3.20
CA THR A 47 -3.12 3.20 2.25
C THR A 47 -2.73 2.95 0.79
N GLY A 48 -1.54 2.38 0.56
CA GLY A 48 -1.02 2.09 -0.79
C GLY A 48 -1.33 0.67 -1.29
N ILE A 49 -0.56 0.25 -2.30
CA ILE A 49 -0.66 -1.10 -2.87
C ILE A 49 -0.32 -2.17 -1.83
N SER A 50 -1.07 -3.27 -1.83
CA SER A 50 -0.80 -4.43 -0.97
C SER A 50 0.56 -5.05 -1.33
N PRO A 51 1.40 -5.43 -0.35
CA PRO A 51 2.67 -6.13 -0.61
C PRO A 51 2.48 -7.47 -1.32
N LEU A 52 1.26 -8.02 -1.36
CA LEU A 52 0.94 -9.18 -2.19
C LEU A 52 1.18 -8.94 -3.69
N ARG A 53 1.10 -7.68 -4.14
CA ARG A 53 1.39 -7.28 -5.52
C ARG A 53 2.83 -6.82 -5.70
N TRP A 54 3.71 -7.03 -4.72
CA TRP A 54 5.11 -6.62 -4.82
C TRP A 54 5.75 -7.12 -6.10
N ASP A 55 5.62 -8.41 -6.38
CA ASP A 55 6.15 -9.04 -7.59
C ASP A 55 5.55 -8.45 -8.89
N GLU A 56 4.28 -8.01 -8.85
CA GLU A 56 3.64 -7.33 -9.99
C GLU A 56 4.09 -5.87 -10.13
N VAL A 57 4.47 -5.20 -9.04
CA VAL A 57 4.97 -3.81 -9.08
C VAL A 57 6.42 -3.81 -9.55
N ILE A 58 7.25 -4.72 -9.03
CA ILE A 58 8.65 -4.87 -9.41
C ILE A 58 8.75 -5.12 -10.92
N GLY A 59 9.62 -4.37 -11.60
CA GLY A 59 9.76 -4.42 -13.05
C GLY A 59 8.79 -3.54 -13.83
N ARG A 60 7.78 -2.92 -13.19
CA ARG A 60 6.93 -1.93 -13.86
C ARG A 60 7.60 -0.56 -13.91
N PRO A 61 7.40 0.22 -14.98
CA PRO A 61 7.80 1.61 -15.03
C PRO A 61 6.82 2.48 -14.25
N ALA A 62 7.35 3.45 -13.50
CA ALA A 62 6.58 4.43 -12.76
C ALA A 62 5.79 5.36 -13.71
N GLY A 63 4.47 5.44 -13.53
CA GLY A 63 3.61 6.31 -14.35
C GLY A 63 3.76 7.81 -14.05
N ARG A 64 4.34 8.14 -12.90
CA ARG A 64 4.61 9.49 -12.40
C ARG A 64 5.89 9.48 -11.55
N ASP A 65 6.35 10.66 -11.19
CA ASP A 65 7.32 10.85 -10.12
C ASP A 65 6.69 10.52 -8.76
N PHE A 66 7.43 9.77 -7.95
CA PHE A 66 7.10 9.43 -6.58
C PHE A 66 8.21 9.94 -5.66
N SER A 67 7.81 10.57 -4.56
CA SER A 67 8.75 10.99 -3.52
C SER A 67 9.11 9.83 -2.59
N GLU A 68 10.26 9.91 -1.92
CA GLU A 68 10.58 8.99 -0.81
C GLU A 68 9.43 8.98 0.21
N ASP A 69 9.10 7.79 0.75
CA ASP A 69 8.00 7.54 1.66
C ASP A 69 6.58 7.69 1.07
N GLU A 70 6.45 7.95 -0.23
CA GLU A 70 5.15 8.07 -0.89
C GLU A 70 4.53 6.71 -1.23
N ALA A 71 3.21 6.59 -1.12
CA ALA A 71 2.50 5.36 -1.48
C ALA A 71 2.54 5.12 -3.00
N ILE A 72 2.98 3.94 -3.43
CA ILE A 72 2.99 3.59 -4.85
C ILE A 72 1.57 3.34 -5.33
N GLU A 73 1.24 3.88 -6.50
CA GLU A 73 0.06 3.52 -7.29
C GLU A 73 0.49 3.13 -8.72
N ILE A 74 -0.10 2.07 -9.28
CA ILE A 74 0.18 1.52 -10.62
C ILE A 74 -1.06 1.53 -11.49
#